data_AF-A0A6V7IHE1-F1
#
_entry.id   AF-A0A6V7IHE1-F1
#
_cell.length_a   1.000
_cell.length_b   1.000
_cell.length_c   1.000
_cell.angle_alpha   90.00
_cell.angle_beta   90.00
_cell.angle_gamma   90.00
#
_symmetry.space_group_name_H-M   'P 1'
#
loop_
_entity.id
_entity.type
_entity.pdbx_description
1 polymer ?
#
loop_
_entity_poly.entity_id
_entity_poly.type
_entity_poly.pdbx_seq_one_letter_code
_entity_poly.pdbx_strand_id
1 'polypeptide(L)'
;YIKCDEMAADAVKCVESGELKIIPEQHKKTWNYWMEGIRDWCISRQLWWGHRIPAYFITFSEPSLRPKDTSDDDLWVSGRSEAEAKAKASKKFNIPEDKIILQQDPDVLDTWFSSGLFPFSIFGWPDQTAELEAFYPGTLLETGHDILFFWVARMVFLGKKLLGKLPFKEVYLHAMVRDAHGRKMSKSLGNVIDPMDVIHGVTLENLHKQLMDSNLDPKELKNALEGQKKDYPQGIPECGTDALRFALCAYTSQGRDINLDILRVQGYRFFCNKIWNATKFALMYLGDFKDDGDNE
;
A
#
# COMPACT_ATOMS: atom_id res chain seq x y z
N TYR A 1 13.98 17.62 -0.54
CA TYR A 1 14.35 16.21 -0.81
C TYR A 1 14.78 15.54 0.49
N ILE A 2 14.61 14.23 0.60
CA ILE A 2 15.19 13.40 1.68
C ILE A 2 16.38 12.64 1.11
N LYS A 3 17.54 12.71 1.78
CA LYS A 3 18.72 11.92 1.43
C LYS A 3 18.48 10.44 1.70
N CYS A 4 18.70 9.58 0.71
CA CYS A 4 18.33 8.16 0.80
C CYS A 4 19.50 7.18 0.75
N ASP A 5 20.71 7.66 0.46
CA ASP A 5 21.94 6.86 0.37
C ASP A 5 22.22 6.02 1.62
N GLU A 6 22.23 6.63 2.81
CA GLU A 6 22.46 5.92 4.07
C GLU A 6 21.34 4.93 4.39
N MET A 7 20.09 5.32 4.15
CA MET A 7 18.92 4.48 4.44
C MET A 7 18.87 3.26 3.52
N ALA A 8 19.23 3.43 2.24
CA ALA A 8 19.33 2.33 1.30
C ALA A 8 20.43 1.36 1.69
N ALA A 9 21.61 1.85 2.08
CA ALA A 9 22.72 1.01 2.52
C ALA A 9 22.35 0.18 3.77
N ASP A 10 21.65 0.78 4.75
CA ASP A 10 21.17 0.07 5.93
C ASP A 10 20.09 -0.98 5.58
N ALA A 11 19.17 -0.63 4.68
CA ALA A 11 18.13 -1.54 4.21
C ALA A 11 18.68 -2.76 3.46
N VAL A 12 19.76 -2.61 2.68
CA VAL A 12 20.49 -3.73 2.06
C VAL A 12 21.09 -4.64 3.13
N LYS A 13 21.80 -4.08 4.13
CA LYS A 13 22.38 -4.85 5.24
C LYS A 13 21.34 -5.64 6.03
N CYS A 14 20.16 -5.06 6.26
CA CYS A 14 19.07 -5.74 6.95
C CYS A 14 18.62 -7.01 6.20
N VAL A 15 18.57 -6.96 4.85
CA VAL A 15 18.20 -8.11 4.02
C VAL A 15 19.33 -9.14 3.92
N GLU A 16 20.58 -8.69 3.78
CA GLU A 16 21.76 -9.56 3.68
C GLU A 16 22.05 -10.32 4.98
N SER A 17 21.86 -9.67 6.12
CA SER A 17 22.02 -10.29 7.45
C SER A 17 20.86 -11.24 7.82
N GLY A 18 19.74 -11.17 7.11
CA GLY A 18 18.53 -11.93 7.42
C GLY A 18 17.64 -11.34 8.51
N GLU A 19 17.95 -10.13 9.00
CA GLU A 19 17.08 -9.38 9.93
C GLU A 19 15.73 -9.06 9.27
N LEU A 20 15.76 -8.77 7.98
CA LEU A 20 14.59 -8.60 7.12
C LEU A 20 14.56 -9.72 6.05
N LYS A 21 13.53 -10.57 6.07
CA LYS A 21 13.34 -11.59 5.04
C LYS A 21 12.39 -11.12 3.96
N ILE A 22 12.77 -11.28 2.69
CA ILE A 22 11.90 -11.02 1.54
C ILE A 22 11.54 -12.34 0.90
N ILE A 23 10.25 -12.64 0.85
CA ILE A 23 9.67 -13.88 0.36
C ILE A 23 8.81 -13.54 -0.86
N PRO A 24 8.99 -14.18 -2.03
CA PRO A 24 10.05 -15.13 -2.34
C PRO A 24 11.44 -14.48 -2.47
N GLU A 25 12.47 -15.26 -2.16
CA GLU A 25 13.90 -14.86 -2.14
C GLU A 25 14.40 -14.23 -3.45
N GLN A 26 13.79 -14.58 -4.60
CA GLN A 26 14.12 -13.98 -5.89
C GLN A 26 13.99 -12.45 -5.92
N HIS A 27 13.12 -11.87 -5.10
CA HIS A 27 12.93 -10.42 -5.02
C HIS A 27 14.07 -9.69 -4.30
N LYS A 28 15.00 -10.40 -3.62
CA LYS A 28 16.22 -9.79 -3.08
C LYS A 28 17.08 -9.16 -4.17
N LYS A 29 17.13 -9.75 -5.37
CA LYS A 29 17.84 -9.15 -6.51
C LYS A 29 17.23 -7.82 -6.93
N THR A 30 15.90 -7.78 -7.01
CA THR A 30 15.16 -6.54 -7.31
C THR A 30 15.37 -5.50 -6.22
N TRP A 31 15.31 -5.91 -4.95
CA TRP A 31 15.61 -5.04 -3.81
C TRP A 31 16.99 -4.40 -3.92
N ASN A 32 18.04 -5.20 -4.08
CA ASN A 32 19.42 -4.70 -4.17
C ASN A 32 19.62 -3.76 -5.36
N TYR A 33 19.11 -4.14 -6.54
CA TYR A 33 19.17 -3.29 -7.74
C TYR A 33 18.57 -1.89 -7.50
N TRP A 34 17.42 -1.81 -6.82
CA TRP A 34 16.78 -0.53 -6.51
C TRP A 34 17.54 0.27 -5.45
N MET A 35 18.13 -0.39 -4.44
CA MET A 35 18.89 0.29 -3.39
C MET A 35 20.22 0.84 -3.92
N GLU A 36 20.92 0.10 -4.76
CA GLU A 36 22.17 0.54 -5.41
C GLU A 36 21.96 1.77 -6.30
N GLY A 37 20.81 1.83 -6.98
CA GLY A 37 20.44 2.94 -7.86
C GLY A 37 19.65 4.06 -7.18
N ILE A 38 19.58 4.10 -5.85
CA ILE A 38 18.73 5.05 -5.13
C ILE A 38 19.15 6.50 -5.40
N ARG A 39 18.17 7.40 -5.48
CA ARG A 39 18.36 8.84 -5.51
C ARG A 39 17.62 9.48 -4.36
N ASP A 40 18.01 10.70 -4.03
CA ASP A 40 17.30 11.51 -3.05
C ASP A 40 15.81 11.62 -3.42
N TRP A 41 14.97 11.41 -2.42
CA TRP A 41 13.54 11.33 -2.62
C TRP A 41 12.93 12.73 -2.59
N CYS A 42 12.33 13.14 -3.71
CA CYS A 42 11.47 14.31 -3.77
C CYS A 42 10.16 14.03 -3.04
N ILE A 43 9.97 14.63 -1.87
CA ILE A 43 8.76 14.46 -1.05
C ILE A 43 7.70 15.54 -1.26
N SER A 44 7.96 16.58 -2.05
CA SER A 44 6.98 17.65 -2.31
C SER A 44 6.19 17.40 -3.59
N ARG A 45 4.92 17.80 -3.59
CA ARG A 45 3.99 17.65 -4.72
C ARG A 45 3.14 18.92 -4.84
N GLN A 46 3.02 19.43 -6.07
CA GLN A 46 2.12 20.55 -6.41
C GLN A 46 0.70 20.01 -6.64
N LEU A 47 0.10 19.44 -5.59
CA LEU A 47 -1.24 18.86 -5.59
C LEU A 47 -2.09 19.52 -4.50
N TRP A 48 -3.41 19.48 -4.68
CA TRP A 48 -4.35 20.03 -3.69
C TRP A 48 -4.66 19.06 -2.55
N TRP A 49 -4.50 17.76 -2.81
CA TRP A 49 -4.81 16.70 -1.84
C TRP A 49 -3.53 16.08 -1.29
N GLY A 50 -3.34 16.21 0.02
CA GLY A 50 -2.22 15.65 0.77
C GLY A 50 -1.96 16.42 2.06
N HIS A 51 -0.99 15.95 2.85
CA HIS A 51 -0.58 16.66 4.06
C HIS A 51 0.31 17.84 3.69
N ARG A 52 -0.11 19.07 4.03
CA ARG A 52 0.69 20.27 3.73
C ARG A 52 2.04 20.20 4.44
N ILE A 53 3.11 20.52 3.73
CA ILE A 53 4.46 20.43 4.28
C ILE A 53 4.57 21.44 5.43
N PRO A 54 5.08 21.04 6.62
CA PRO A 54 5.25 21.92 7.76
C PRO A 54 6.53 22.79 7.62
N ALA A 55 6.69 23.42 6.45
CA ALA A 55 7.78 24.32 6.10
C ALA A 55 7.20 25.71 5.79
N TYR A 56 7.91 26.74 6.23
CA TYR A 56 7.47 28.13 6.17
C TYR A 56 8.58 28.99 5.60
N PHE A 57 8.25 29.81 4.61
CA PHE A 57 9.11 30.85 4.09
C PHE A 57 9.03 32.08 4.99
N ILE A 58 10.19 32.60 5.36
CA ILE A 58 10.36 33.72 6.27
C ILE A 58 10.41 35.00 5.45
N THR A 59 9.51 35.92 5.77
CA THR A 59 9.57 37.31 5.33
C THR A 59 9.56 38.23 6.55
N PHE A 60 9.92 39.49 6.35
CA PHE A 60 10.07 40.46 7.44
C PHE A 60 9.10 41.62 7.21
N SER A 61 8.62 42.23 8.30
CA SER A 61 7.73 43.39 8.23
C SER A 61 8.36 44.59 7.51
N GLU A 62 9.69 44.69 7.55
CA GLU A 62 10.46 45.76 6.91
C GLU A 62 11.61 45.16 6.10
N PRO A 63 11.85 45.61 4.85
CA PRO A 63 12.94 45.08 4.02
C PRO A 63 14.33 45.26 4.62
N SER A 64 14.54 46.27 5.48
CA SER A 64 15.79 46.54 6.19
C SER A 64 16.19 45.45 7.19
N LEU A 65 15.22 44.64 7.64
CA LEU A 65 15.44 43.56 8.59
C LEU A 65 15.94 42.28 7.93
N ARG A 66 15.83 42.15 6.60
CA ARG A 66 16.38 41.00 5.87
C ARG A 66 17.91 41.07 5.94
N PRO A 67 18.60 40.04 6.48
CA PRO A 67 20.06 40.02 6.46
C PRO A 67 20.61 40.08 5.03
N LYS A 68 21.67 40.85 4.80
CA LYS A 68 22.17 41.13 3.45
C LYS A 68 22.77 39.90 2.75
N ASP A 69 23.30 38.94 3.52
CA ASP A 69 23.97 37.75 3.01
C ASP A 69 23.08 36.50 3.04
N THR A 70 21.75 36.66 3.05
CA THR A 70 20.81 35.52 3.06
C THR A 70 20.25 35.19 1.69
N SER A 71 20.46 33.94 1.26
CA SER A 71 19.78 33.36 0.10
C SER A 71 18.33 32.98 0.45
N ASP A 72 17.52 32.67 -0.57
CA ASP A 72 16.14 32.22 -0.32
C ASP A 72 16.10 30.85 0.38
N ASP A 73 17.09 29.98 0.17
CA ASP A 73 17.20 28.69 0.88
C ASP A 73 17.39 28.89 2.39
N ASP A 74 18.05 29.97 2.79
CA ASP A 74 18.22 30.32 4.20
C ASP A 74 16.93 30.85 4.84
N LEU A 75 15.94 31.25 4.05
CA LEU A 75 14.68 31.80 4.54
C LEU A 75 13.61 30.74 4.76
N TRP A 76 13.93 29.45 4.66
CA TRP A 76 13.01 28.38 5.01
C TRP A 76 13.23 27.86 6.44
N VAL A 77 12.13 27.58 7.14
CA VAL A 77 12.14 26.95 8.47
C VAL A 77 10.99 25.94 8.57
N SER A 78 11.24 24.81 9.25
CA SER A 78 10.19 23.82 9.53
C SER A 78 9.73 23.88 10.99
N GLY A 79 8.45 23.61 11.23
CA GLY A 79 7.85 23.60 12.57
C GLY A 79 6.51 22.88 12.58
N ARG A 80 6.19 22.17 13.67
CA ARG A 80 4.91 21.45 13.83
C ARG A 80 3.72 22.40 13.88
N SER A 81 3.97 23.64 14.26
CA SER A 81 3.03 24.76 14.23
C SER A 81 3.73 26.01 13.69
N GLU A 82 2.92 26.98 13.27
CA GLU A 82 3.42 28.30 12.86
C GLU A 82 4.16 29.00 14.00
N ALA A 83 3.68 28.86 15.25
CA ALA A 83 4.35 29.42 16.43
C ALA A 83 5.75 28.82 16.64
N GLU A 84 5.90 27.50 16.49
CA GLU A 84 7.23 26.84 16.58
C GLU A 84 8.16 27.31 15.46
N ALA A 85 7.65 27.40 14.24
CA ALA A 85 8.41 27.90 13.09
C ALA A 85 8.85 29.36 13.30
N LYS A 86 7.99 30.19 13.90
CA LYS A 86 8.24 31.61 14.15
C LYS A 86 9.30 31.81 15.24
N ALA A 87 9.23 31.06 16.33
CA ALA A 87 10.25 31.05 17.36
C ALA A 87 11.63 30.62 16.81
N LYS A 88 11.66 29.59 15.94
CA LYS A 88 12.89 29.16 15.25
C LYS A 88 13.45 30.25 14.33
N ALA A 89 12.59 30.91 13.55
CA ALA A 89 12.98 32.01 12.67
C ALA A 89 13.55 33.21 13.46
N SER A 90 12.88 33.60 14.55
CA SER A 90 13.31 34.65 15.46
C SER A 90 14.70 34.38 16.01
N LYS A 91 14.93 33.16 16.50
CA LYS A 91 16.24 32.73 16.99
C LYS A 91 17.30 32.68 15.89
N LYS A 92 16.96 32.23 14.67
CA LYS A 92 17.90 32.11 13.55
C LYS A 92 18.45 33.47 13.11
N PHE A 93 17.59 34.48 13.07
CA PHE A 93 17.96 35.81 12.57
C PHE A 93 18.16 36.88 13.65
N ASN A 94 17.94 36.52 14.93
CA ASN A 94 17.99 37.44 16.06
C ASN A 94 17.06 38.66 15.87
N ILE A 95 15.84 38.38 15.39
CA ILE A 95 14.81 39.38 15.09
C ILE A 95 13.56 39.06 15.92
N PRO A 96 12.92 40.06 16.57
CA PRO A 96 11.68 39.87 17.32
C PRO A 96 10.58 39.18 16.49
N GLU A 97 9.82 38.30 17.13
CA GLU A 97 8.76 37.54 16.45
C GLU A 97 7.70 38.43 15.79
N ASP A 98 7.34 39.57 16.39
CA ASP A 98 6.38 40.53 15.82
C ASP A 98 6.81 41.11 14.46
N LYS A 99 8.10 41.04 14.15
CA LYS A 99 8.69 41.50 12.89
C LYS A 99 8.86 40.39 11.84
N ILE A 100 8.52 39.15 12.19
CA ILE A 100 8.61 37.98 11.32
C ILE A 100 7.22 37.59 10.81
N ILE A 101 7.13 37.42 9.49
CA ILE A 101 5.94 36.96 8.77
C ILE A 101 6.28 35.61 8.15
N LEU A 102 5.41 34.63 8.33
CA LEU A 102 5.60 33.29 7.78
C LEU A 102 4.58 33.01 6.69
N GLN A 103 5.03 32.37 5.62
CA GLN A 103 4.17 31.81 4.59
C GLN A 103 4.44 30.32 4.48
N GLN A 104 3.47 29.48 4.88
CA GLN A 104 3.62 28.03 4.76
C GLN A 104 3.70 27.62 3.27
N ASP A 105 4.58 26.67 2.96
CA ASP A 105 4.73 26.06 1.64
C ASP A 105 3.35 25.57 1.14
N PRO A 106 2.91 25.95 -0.08
CA PRO A 106 1.67 25.45 -0.66
C PRO A 106 1.74 23.96 -1.04
N ASP A 107 2.94 23.38 -1.17
CA ASP A 107 3.10 21.98 -1.53
C ASP A 107 2.59 21.03 -0.44
N VAL A 108 2.16 19.85 -0.90
CA VAL A 108 1.81 18.72 -0.04
C VAL A 108 2.87 17.63 -0.10
N LEU A 109 2.92 16.81 0.95
CA LEU A 109 3.77 15.63 1.03
C LEU A 109 3.33 14.56 0.03
N ASP A 110 4.31 13.90 -0.58
CA ASP A 110 4.15 12.69 -1.37
C ASP A 110 3.36 11.64 -0.59
N THR A 111 2.38 10.99 -1.23
CA THR A 111 1.54 9.97 -0.58
C THR A 111 2.37 8.82 -0.01
N TRP A 112 3.51 8.50 -0.65
CA TRP A 112 4.44 7.49 -0.14
C TRP A 112 5.14 7.90 1.16
N PHE A 113 5.19 9.19 1.49
CA PHE A 113 5.71 9.68 2.75
C PHE A 113 4.78 9.32 3.90
N SER A 114 3.49 9.60 3.78
CA SER A 114 2.53 9.24 4.83
C SER A 114 2.31 7.72 4.91
N SER A 115 2.22 7.02 3.77
CA SER A 115 2.07 5.56 3.78
C SER A 115 3.31 4.83 4.28
N GLY A 116 4.51 5.42 4.12
CA GLY A 116 5.73 4.91 4.72
C GLY A 116 5.76 4.97 6.25
N LEU A 117 4.92 5.80 6.88
CA LEU A 117 4.79 5.87 8.34
C LEU A 117 3.79 4.84 8.90
N PHE A 118 3.05 4.15 8.03
CA PHE A 118 1.95 3.25 8.39
C PHE A 118 2.27 2.24 9.50
N PRO A 119 3.43 1.55 9.52
CA PRO A 119 3.69 0.49 10.51
C PRO A 119 3.71 0.94 11.97
N PHE A 120 3.85 2.23 12.23
CA PHE A 120 3.92 2.78 13.58
C PHE A 120 2.94 3.93 13.83
N SER A 121 2.53 4.67 12.79
CA SER A 121 1.54 5.75 12.95
C SER A 121 0.16 5.23 13.37
N ILE A 122 -0.21 4.02 12.94
CA ILE A 122 -1.49 3.40 13.34
C ILE A 122 -1.56 3.06 14.83
N PHE A 123 -0.40 2.98 15.49
CA PHE A 123 -0.31 2.73 16.92
C PHE A 123 -0.19 4.03 17.73
N GLY A 124 -0.40 5.20 17.11
CA GLY A 124 -0.35 6.49 17.82
C GLY A 124 1.03 7.15 17.88
N TRP A 125 2.03 6.65 17.14
CA TRP A 125 3.27 7.39 16.91
C TRP A 125 2.92 8.77 16.30
N PRO A 126 3.52 9.89 16.77
CA PRO A 126 4.80 9.98 17.49
C PRO A 126 4.75 9.80 19.01
N ASP A 127 3.58 9.57 19.60
CA ASP A 127 3.47 9.36 21.04
C ASP A 127 3.92 7.95 21.45
N GLN A 128 4.38 7.82 22.70
CA GLN A 128 4.81 6.53 23.26
C GLN A 128 3.61 5.81 23.88
N THR A 129 2.78 5.21 23.02
CA THR A 129 1.58 4.47 23.42
C THR A 129 1.92 3.03 23.82
N ALA A 130 1.03 2.42 24.61
CA ALA A 130 1.16 1.00 24.99
C ALA A 130 1.04 0.09 23.74
N GLU A 131 0.20 0.47 22.77
CA GLU A 131 0.02 -0.24 21.51
C GLU A 131 1.28 -0.22 20.66
N LEU A 132 1.98 0.91 20.59
CA LEU A 132 3.24 1.01 19.85
C LEU A 132 4.30 0.11 20.46
N GLU A 133 4.39 0.06 21.79
CA GLU A 133 5.32 -0.84 22.49
C GLU A 133 4.95 -2.32 22.28
N ALA A 134 3.66 -2.66 22.34
CA ALA A 134 3.19 -4.04 22.26
C ALA A 134 3.26 -4.63 20.84
N PHE A 135 2.98 -3.83 19.80
CA PHE A 135 2.74 -4.34 18.44
C PHE A 135 3.79 -3.93 17.41
N TYR A 136 4.71 -3.02 17.75
CA TYR A 136 5.83 -2.66 16.87
C TYR A 136 7.17 -3.22 17.37
N PRO A 137 7.93 -3.97 16.54
CA PRO A 137 7.75 -4.15 15.10
C PRO A 137 6.79 -5.29 14.72
N GLY A 138 6.21 -5.19 13.52
CA GLY A 138 5.35 -6.25 12.97
C GLY A 138 6.12 -7.54 12.66
N THR A 139 5.40 -8.66 12.49
CA THR A 139 6.04 -9.93 12.11
C THR A 139 6.09 -10.10 10.59
N LEU A 140 4.97 -9.86 9.90
CA LEU A 140 4.83 -10.09 8.46
C LEU A 140 4.12 -8.89 7.81
N LEU A 141 4.68 -8.38 6.71
CA LEU A 141 3.98 -7.52 5.76
C LEU A 141 3.65 -8.33 4.51
N GLU A 142 2.38 -8.40 4.14
CA GLU A 142 1.93 -8.98 2.88
C GLU A 142 1.54 -7.87 1.89
N THR A 143 2.02 -7.96 0.65
CA THR A 143 1.70 -6.98 -0.41
C THR A 143 2.08 -7.51 -1.80
N GLY A 144 1.58 -6.87 -2.85
CA GLY A 144 2.03 -7.10 -4.22
C GLY A 144 3.49 -6.67 -4.42
N HIS A 145 4.20 -7.38 -5.31
CA HIS A 145 5.60 -7.07 -5.62
C HIS A 145 5.81 -5.74 -6.38
N ASP A 146 4.75 -5.15 -6.93
CA ASP A 146 4.78 -3.91 -7.71
C ASP A 146 5.07 -2.67 -6.85
N ILE A 147 4.75 -2.71 -5.56
CA ILE A 147 5.02 -1.62 -4.60
C ILE A 147 6.13 -1.93 -3.60
N LEU A 148 6.96 -2.94 -3.86
CA LEU A 148 8.16 -3.27 -3.07
C LEU A 148 9.05 -2.03 -2.86
N PHE A 149 9.31 -1.26 -3.92
CA PHE A 149 10.16 -0.08 -3.82
C PHE A 149 9.42 1.16 -3.30
N PHE A 150 8.18 1.38 -3.76
CA PHE A 150 7.44 2.60 -3.43
C PHE A 150 6.92 2.62 -2.00
N TRP A 151 6.61 1.45 -1.44
CA TRP A 151 6.02 1.34 -0.10
C TRP A 151 6.91 0.61 0.89
N VAL A 152 7.26 -0.66 0.62
CA VAL A 152 8.00 -1.51 1.57
C VAL A 152 9.34 -0.87 1.92
N ALA A 153 10.12 -0.44 0.92
CA ALA A 153 11.39 0.24 1.16
C ALA A 153 11.23 1.53 1.97
N ARG A 154 10.17 2.32 1.73
CA ARG A 154 9.92 3.57 2.46
C ARG A 154 9.57 3.31 3.93
N MET A 155 8.79 2.26 4.20
CA MET A 155 8.53 1.80 5.57
C MET A 155 9.81 1.36 6.28
N VAL A 156 10.69 0.62 5.59
CA VAL A 156 11.98 0.20 6.15
C VAL A 156 12.87 1.40 6.47
N PHE A 157 12.99 2.33 5.52
CA PHE A 157 13.78 3.55 5.69
C PHE A 157 13.30 4.38 6.89
N LEU A 158 12.01 4.69 6.94
CA LEU A 158 11.44 5.55 7.97
C LEU A 158 11.38 4.85 9.34
N GLY A 159 11.08 3.55 9.39
CA GLY A 159 11.12 2.77 10.63
C GLY A 159 12.51 2.76 11.25
N LYS A 160 13.55 2.47 10.46
CA LYS A 160 14.94 2.48 10.93
C LYS A 160 15.40 3.89 11.32
N LYS A 161 15.08 4.91 10.52
CA LYS A 161 15.54 6.29 10.78
C LYS A 161 14.83 6.94 11.98
N LEU A 162 13.54 6.68 12.18
CA LEU A 162 12.73 7.35 13.20
C LEU A 162 12.64 6.57 14.52
N LEU A 163 12.62 5.22 14.46
CA LEU A 163 12.45 4.36 15.64
C LEU A 163 13.67 3.46 15.90
N GLY A 164 14.66 3.40 15.00
CA GLY A 164 15.84 2.55 15.16
C GLY A 164 15.57 1.05 14.97
N LYS A 165 14.35 0.66 14.58
CA LYS A 165 13.91 -0.73 14.40
C LYS A 165 13.37 -0.95 13.00
N LEU A 166 13.44 -2.19 12.50
CA LEU A 166 12.71 -2.56 11.29
C LEU A 166 11.19 -2.47 11.52
N PRO A 167 10.38 -2.09 10.52
CA PRO A 167 8.93 -2.07 10.65
C PRO A 167 8.29 -3.46 10.73
N PHE A 168 8.94 -4.46 10.14
CA PHE A 168 8.50 -5.86 10.10
C PHE A 168 9.70 -6.78 9.92
N LYS A 169 9.57 -8.05 10.32
CA LYS A 169 10.64 -9.07 10.17
C LYS A 169 10.62 -9.76 8.81
N GLU A 170 9.43 -9.96 8.25
CA GLU A 170 9.24 -10.68 7.00
C GLU A 170 8.34 -9.88 6.05
N VAL A 171 8.64 -9.93 4.75
CA VAL A 171 7.82 -9.37 3.67
C VAL A 171 7.44 -10.49 2.74
N TYR A 172 6.14 -10.78 2.63
CA TYR A 172 5.61 -11.72 1.65
C TYR A 172 5.04 -10.95 0.46
N LEU A 173 5.64 -11.18 -0.70
CA LEU A 173 5.31 -10.58 -1.97
C LEU A 173 4.48 -11.56 -2.79
N HIS A 174 3.16 -11.36 -2.76
CA HIS A 174 2.24 -12.22 -3.50
C HIS A 174 2.24 -11.89 -5.00
N ALA A 175 1.73 -12.84 -5.78
CA ALA A 175 1.57 -12.70 -7.21
C ALA A 175 0.51 -11.64 -7.56
N MET A 176 0.67 -10.96 -8.70
CA MET A 176 -0.30 -9.98 -9.17
C MET A 176 -1.41 -10.63 -9.96
N VAL A 177 -2.66 -10.31 -9.63
CA VAL A 177 -3.82 -10.81 -10.37
C VAL A 177 -3.93 -10.06 -11.71
N ARG A 178 -4.09 -10.83 -12.78
CA ARG A 178 -4.26 -10.41 -14.16
C ARG A 178 -5.61 -10.90 -14.68
N ASP A 179 -6.05 -10.32 -15.79
CA ASP A 179 -7.21 -10.86 -16.50
C ASP A 179 -6.90 -12.26 -17.09
N ALA A 180 -7.93 -12.95 -17.57
CA ALA A 180 -7.81 -14.30 -18.13
C ALA A 180 -6.80 -14.38 -19.31
N HIS A 181 -6.53 -13.25 -19.98
CA HIS A 181 -5.61 -13.14 -21.12
C HIS A 181 -4.19 -12.71 -20.71
N GLY A 182 -3.93 -12.54 -19.40
CA GLY A 182 -2.62 -12.14 -18.87
C GLY A 182 -2.31 -10.65 -18.97
N ARG A 183 -3.30 -9.79 -19.17
CA ARG A 183 -3.12 -8.33 -19.09
C ARG A 183 -3.27 -7.87 -17.64
N LYS A 184 -2.54 -6.81 -17.28
CA LYS A 184 -2.74 -6.16 -15.97
C LYS A 184 -4.19 -5.70 -15.86
N MET A 185 -4.88 -6.03 -14.78
CA MET A 185 -6.21 -5.48 -14.54
C MET A 185 -6.08 -3.99 -14.18
N SER A 186 -6.78 -3.13 -14.90
CA SER A 186 -6.85 -1.70 -14.59
C SER A 186 -8.16 -1.09 -15.03
N LYS A 187 -8.62 -0.08 -14.28
CA LYS A 187 -9.84 0.65 -14.60
C LYS A 187 -9.80 1.27 -16.00
N SER A 188 -8.61 1.68 -16.45
CA SER A 188 -8.39 2.29 -17.78
C SER A 188 -8.55 1.31 -18.96
N LEU A 189 -8.44 0.00 -18.72
CA LEU A 189 -8.59 -1.04 -19.75
C LEU A 189 -9.98 -1.70 -19.70
N GLY A 190 -10.81 -1.36 -18.71
CA GLY A 190 -12.14 -1.96 -18.53
C GLY A 190 -12.12 -3.46 -18.26
N ASN A 191 -10.96 -4.04 -17.92
CA ASN A 191 -10.78 -5.48 -17.69
C ASN A 191 -10.73 -5.85 -16.20
N VAL A 192 -11.22 -4.96 -15.33
CA VAL A 192 -11.35 -5.22 -13.89
C VAL A 192 -12.58 -6.08 -13.67
N ILE A 193 -12.42 -7.13 -12.87
CA ILE A 193 -13.53 -7.94 -12.37
C ILE A 193 -13.76 -7.53 -10.93
N ASP A 194 -14.97 -7.09 -10.59
CA ASP A 194 -15.33 -6.80 -9.20
C ASP A 194 -15.40 -8.14 -8.42
N PRO A 195 -14.70 -8.28 -7.27
CA PRO A 195 -14.82 -9.48 -6.46
C PRO A 195 -16.27 -9.76 -6.02
N MET A 196 -17.11 -8.73 -5.86
CA MET A 196 -18.51 -8.88 -5.48
C MET A 196 -19.34 -9.52 -6.59
N ASP A 197 -19.02 -9.22 -7.85
CA ASP A 197 -19.64 -9.84 -9.03
C ASP A 197 -19.31 -11.33 -9.11
N VAL A 198 -18.12 -11.74 -8.66
CA VAL A 198 -17.74 -13.16 -8.56
C VAL A 198 -18.46 -13.84 -7.40
N ILE A 199 -18.59 -13.16 -6.26
CA ILE A 199 -19.24 -13.71 -5.06
C ILE A 199 -20.73 -13.93 -5.30
N HIS A 200 -21.44 -12.92 -5.82
CA HIS A 200 -22.90 -12.92 -5.96
C HIS A 200 -23.40 -13.28 -7.35
N GLY A 201 -22.51 -13.33 -8.34
CA GLY A 201 -22.89 -13.45 -9.75
C GLY A 201 -23.41 -12.12 -10.29
N VAL A 202 -23.28 -11.94 -11.60
CA VAL A 202 -23.75 -10.74 -12.30
C VAL A 202 -24.10 -11.09 -13.74
N THR A 203 -25.17 -10.51 -14.26
CA THR A 203 -25.59 -10.71 -15.66
C THR A 203 -24.68 -9.94 -16.61
N LEU A 204 -24.58 -10.38 -17.87
CA LEU A 204 -23.84 -9.65 -18.91
C LEU A 204 -24.35 -8.21 -19.09
N GLU A 205 -25.67 -8.00 -18.98
CA GLU A 205 -26.28 -6.68 -19.08
C GLU A 205 -25.78 -5.73 -17.97
N ASN A 206 -25.71 -6.22 -16.73
CA ASN A 206 -25.21 -5.42 -15.61
C ASN A 206 -23.71 -5.16 -15.70
N LEU A 207 -22.92 -6.14 -16.18
CA LEU A 207 -21.49 -5.94 -16.47
C LEU A 207 -21.28 -4.84 -17.52
N HIS A 208 -22.07 -4.86 -18.60
CA HIS A 208 -22.03 -3.80 -19.60
C HIS A 208 -22.41 -2.45 -19.02
N LYS A 209 -23.46 -2.39 -18.17
CA LYS A 209 -23.89 -1.15 -17.54
C LYS A 209 -22.78 -0.54 -16.68
N GLN A 210 -22.10 -1.35 -15.85
CA GLN A 210 -20.96 -0.90 -15.04
C GLN A 210 -19.83 -0.31 -15.91
N LEU A 211 -19.55 -0.91 -17.08
CA LEU A 211 -18.56 -0.36 -18.01
C LEU A 211 -19.01 0.97 -18.63
N MET A 212 -20.28 1.08 -19.02
CA MET A 212 -20.84 2.29 -19.62
C MET A 212 -20.88 3.47 -18.63
N ASP A 213 -21.07 3.19 -17.34
CA ASP A 213 -21.05 4.18 -16.26
C ASP A 213 -19.61 4.63 -15.88
N SER A 214 -18.59 4.05 -16.51
CA SER A 214 -17.18 4.35 -16.22
C SER A 214 -16.59 5.42 -17.15
N ASN A 215 -15.52 6.08 -16.70
CA ASN A 215 -14.80 7.11 -17.48
C ASN A 215 -13.79 6.50 -18.49
N LEU A 216 -14.19 5.44 -19.20
CA LEU A 216 -13.34 4.78 -20.20
C LEU A 216 -13.27 5.57 -21.50
N ASP A 217 -12.12 5.46 -22.19
CA ASP A 217 -12.02 5.93 -23.57
C ASP A 217 -13.00 5.13 -24.46
N PRO A 218 -13.71 5.76 -25.42
CA PRO A 218 -14.69 5.08 -26.26
C PRO A 218 -14.14 3.85 -27.01
N LYS A 219 -12.85 3.85 -27.38
CA LYS A 219 -12.21 2.70 -28.04
C LYS A 219 -12.01 1.55 -27.06
N GLU A 220 -11.53 1.84 -25.86
CA GLU A 220 -11.34 0.83 -24.82
C GLU A 220 -12.66 0.27 -24.32
N LEU A 221 -13.71 1.11 -24.23
CA LEU A 221 -15.05 0.68 -23.90
C LEU A 221 -15.58 -0.36 -24.89
N LYS A 222 -15.42 -0.12 -26.19
CA LYS A 222 -15.82 -1.10 -27.22
C LYS A 222 -15.07 -2.42 -27.07
N ASN A 223 -13.76 -2.37 -26.87
CA ASN A 223 -12.93 -3.56 -26.67
C ASN A 223 -13.33 -4.33 -25.40
N ALA A 224 -13.62 -3.62 -24.31
CA ALA A 224 -14.01 -4.22 -23.04
C ALA A 224 -15.38 -4.91 -23.13
N LEU A 225 -16.35 -4.30 -23.81
CA LEU A 225 -17.68 -4.91 -24.06
C LEU A 225 -17.57 -6.19 -24.91
N GLU A 226 -16.78 -6.14 -25.99
CA GLU A 226 -16.53 -7.32 -26.82
C GLU A 226 -15.82 -8.44 -26.03
N GLY A 227 -14.86 -8.06 -25.17
CA GLY A 227 -14.17 -8.96 -24.26
C GLY A 227 -15.11 -9.62 -23.25
N GLN A 228 -15.92 -8.84 -22.52
CA GLN A 228 -16.89 -9.36 -21.55
C GLN A 228 -17.90 -10.30 -22.21
N LYS A 229 -18.40 -9.96 -23.40
CA LYS A 229 -19.33 -10.84 -24.13
C LYS A 229 -18.69 -12.17 -24.53
N LYS A 230 -17.40 -12.16 -24.86
CA LYS A 230 -16.65 -13.37 -25.22
C LYS A 230 -16.34 -14.23 -24.01
N ASP A 231 -15.87 -13.61 -22.93
CA ASP A 231 -15.39 -14.31 -21.74
C ASP A 231 -16.56 -14.74 -20.83
N TYR A 232 -17.63 -13.93 -20.77
CA TYR A 232 -18.80 -14.12 -19.91
C TYR A 232 -20.12 -13.99 -20.69
N PRO A 233 -20.39 -14.87 -21.67
CA PRO A 233 -21.56 -14.75 -22.56
C PRO A 233 -22.91 -14.78 -21.82
N GLN A 234 -22.97 -15.38 -20.63
CA GLN A 234 -24.16 -15.43 -19.76
C GLN A 234 -23.99 -14.58 -18.48
N GLY A 235 -22.94 -13.76 -18.42
CA GLY A 235 -22.49 -13.12 -17.19
C GLY A 235 -21.56 -14.00 -16.35
N ILE A 236 -21.20 -13.52 -15.17
CA ILE A 236 -20.36 -14.23 -14.20
C ILE A 236 -21.28 -15.05 -13.29
N PRO A 237 -21.06 -16.38 -13.17
CA PRO A 237 -21.85 -17.20 -12.27
C PRO A 237 -21.53 -16.88 -10.81
N GLU A 238 -22.54 -17.00 -9.94
CA GLU A 238 -22.35 -16.88 -8.50
C GLU A 238 -21.37 -17.97 -8.02
N CYS A 239 -20.23 -17.57 -7.47
CA CYS A 239 -19.22 -18.50 -6.96
C CYS A 239 -19.21 -18.60 -5.43
N GLY A 240 -19.56 -17.52 -4.73
CA GLY A 240 -19.46 -17.41 -3.27
C GLY A 240 -18.06 -17.03 -2.77
N THR A 241 -18.01 -16.50 -1.55
CA THR A 241 -16.79 -15.96 -0.94
C THR A 241 -15.71 -17.01 -0.73
N ASP A 242 -16.06 -18.20 -0.23
CA ASP A 242 -15.09 -19.25 0.06
C ASP A 242 -14.43 -19.79 -1.21
N ALA A 243 -15.21 -19.94 -2.29
CA ALA A 243 -14.70 -20.37 -3.58
C ALA A 243 -13.66 -19.37 -4.14
N LEU A 244 -13.96 -18.08 -4.06
CA LEU A 244 -13.03 -17.02 -4.49
C LEU A 244 -11.74 -17.04 -3.66
N ARG A 245 -11.85 -17.08 -2.33
CA ARG A 245 -10.68 -17.14 -1.43
C ARG A 245 -9.83 -18.37 -1.70
N PHE A 246 -10.44 -19.54 -1.80
CA PHE A 246 -9.74 -20.79 -2.02
C PHE A 246 -9.05 -20.80 -3.39
N ALA A 247 -9.70 -20.28 -4.43
CA ALA A 247 -9.11 -20.13 -5.76
C ALA A 247 -7.85 -19.26 -5.72
N LEU A 248 -7.93 -18.08 -5.10
CA LEU A 248 -6.80 -17.16 -4.99
C LEU A 248 -5.64 -17.76 -4.19
N CYS A 249 -5.91 -18.42 -3.06
CA CYS A 249 -4.90 -19.12 -2.27
C CYS A 249 -4.27 -20.30 -3.03
N ALA A 250 -5.04 -21.03 -3.84
CA ALA A 250 -4.47 -22.09 -4.67
C ALA A 250 -3.57 -21.54 -5.79
N TYR A 251 -3.93 -20.37 -6.34
CA TYR A 251 -3.18 -19.70 -7.40
C TYR A 251 -1.84 -19.12 -6.96
N THR A 252 -1.63 -18.80 -5.67
CA THR A 252 -0.34 -18.24 -5.20
C THR A 252 0.86 -19.16 -5.45
N SER A 253 0.62 -20.44 -5.73
CA SER A 253 1.65 -21.40 -6.17
C SER A 253 2.23 -21.13 -7.57
N GLN A 254 1.57 -20.34 -8.42
CA GLN A 254 1.87 -20.26 -9.87
C GLN A 254 2.94 -19.22 -10.27
N GLY A 255 3.60 -18.57 -9.31
CA GLY A 255 4.75 -17.70 -9.59
C GLY A 255 4.45 -16.22 -9.43
N ARG A 256 4.85 -15.38 -10.39
CA ARG A 256 4.80 -13.91 -10.27
C ARG A 256 3.42 -13.31 -10.53
N ASP A 257 2.64 -13.92 -11.41
CA ASP A 257 1.35 -13.42 -11.86
C ASP A 257 0.31 -14.53 -11.83
N ILE A 258 -0.95 -14.17 -11.59
CA ILE A 258 -2.11 -15.06 -11.59
C ILE A 258 -3.08 -14.59 -12.66
N ASN A 259 -3.28 -15.38 -13.71
CA ASN A 259 -4.36 -15.12 -14.66
C ASN A 259 -5.66 -15.64 -14.05
N LEU A 260 -6.55 -14.74 -13.67
CA LEU A 260 -7.81 -15.09 -13.01
C LEU A 260 -8.78 -15.69 -14.03
N ASP A 261 -9.12 -16.95 -13.83
CA ASP A 261 -10.16 -17.65 -14.58
C ASP A 261 -11.36 -17.91 -13.66
N ILE A 262 -12.49 -17.28 -13.98
CA ILE A 262 -13.74 -17.41 -13.22
C ILE A 262 -14.29 -18.84 -13.25
N LEU A 263 -14.07 -19.59 -14.33
CA LEU A 263 -14.49 -21.00 -14.39
C LEU A 263 -13.73 -21.85 -13.37
N ARG A 264 -12.48 -21.51 -13.08
CA ARG A 264 -11.71 -22.14 -12.01
C ARG A 264 -12.24 -21.77 -10.63
N VAL A 265 -12.66 -20.53 -10.40
CA VAL A 265 -13.34 -20.12 -9.16
C VAL A 265 -14.64 -20.90 -8.98
N GLN A 266 -15.43 -21.06 -10.05
CA GLN A 266 -16.64 -21.89 -10.04
C GLN A 266 -16.32 -23.35 -9.73
N GLY A 267 -15.21 -23.89 -10.24
CA GLY A 267 -14.71 -25.22 -9.86
C GLY A 267 -14.50 -25.36 -8.35
N TYR A 268 -13.92 -24.34 -7.71
CA TYR A 268 -13.76 -24.32 -6.25
C TYR A 268 -15.09 -24.19 -5.49
N ARG A 269 -16.13 -23.58 -6.05
CA ARG A 269 -17.50 -23.66 -5.48
C ARG A 269 -17.98 -25.11 -5.38
N PHE A 270 -17.76 -25.91 -6.43
CA PHE A 270 -18.12 -27.33 -6.40
C PHE A 270 -17.30 -28.11 -5.37
N PHE A 271 -16.01 -27.77 -5.20
CA PHE A 271 -15.16 -28.33 -4.15
C PHE A 271 -15.68 -27.97 -2.74
N CYS A 272 -16.01 -26.71 -2.47
CA CYS A 272 -16.63 -26.28 -1.21
C CYS A 272 -17.94 -27.04 -0.96
N ASN A 273 -18.79 -27.20 -1.98
CA ASN A 273 -20.01 -28.00 -1.86
C ASN A 273 -19.72 -29.48 -1.57
N LYS A 274 -18.62 -30.04 -2.09
CA LYS A 274 -18.21 -31.41 -1.77
C LYS A 274 -17.82 -31.54 -0.29
N ILE A 275 -17.06 -30.59 0.25
CA ILE A 275 -16.72 -30.54 1.69
C ILE A 275 -17.99 -30.44 2.54
N TRP A 276 -18.92 -29.56 2.14
CA TRP A 276 -20.21 -29.41 2.82
C TRP A 276 -20.99 -30.73 2.88
N ASN A 277 -21.14 -31.42 1.74
CA ASN A 277 -21.85 -32.68 1.68
C ASN A 277 -21.15 -33.80 2.48
N ALA A 278 -19.82 -33.85 2.46
CA ALA A 278 -19.05 -34.80 3.27
C ALA A 278 -19.23 -34.54 4.78
N THR A 279 -19.21 -33.27 5.18
CA THR A 279 -19.44 -32.85 6.58
C THR A 279 -20.86 -33.19 7.01
N LYS A 280 -21.86 -32.88 6.19
CA LYS A 280 -23.26 -33.22 6.45
C LYS A 280 -23.45 -34.73 6.60
N PHE A 281 -22.84 -35.52 5.71
CA PHE A 281 -22.85 -36.98 5.82
C PHE A 281 -22.24 -37.44 7.13
N ALA A 282 -21.04 -36.97 7.50
CA ALA A 282 -20.40 -37.33 8.76
C ALA A 282 -21.28 -36.97 9.98
N LEU A 283 -21.84 -35.76 10.03
CA LEU A 283 -22.71 -35.30 11.12
C LEU A 283 -23.98 -36.14 11.26
N MET A 284 -24.53 -36.68 10.16
CA MET A 284 -25.68 -37.59 10.21
C MET A 284 -25.37 -38.90 10.94
N TYR A 285 -24.13 -39.39 10.89
CA TYR A 285 -23.71 -40.60 11.62
C TYR A 285 -23.15 -40.31 13.00
N LEU A 286 -22.64 -39.10 13.23
CA LEU A 286 -22.14 -38.68 14.54
C LEU A 286 -23.28 -38.37 15.52
N GLY A 287 -24.49 -38.01 15.06
CA GLY A 287 -25.65 -37.78 15.94
C GLY A 287 -25.34 -36.79 17.07
N ASP A 288 -25.76 -37.11 18.30
CA ASP A 288 -25.34 -36.43 19.54
C ASP A 288 -24.02 -37.00 20.05
N PHE A 289 -22.97 -37.02 19.23
CA PHE A 289 -21.64 -37.46 19.67
C PHE A 289 -21.23 -36.63 20.89
N LYS A 290 -21.33 -37.25 22.07
CA LYS A 290 -20.73 -36.74 23.30
C LYS A 290 -19.31 -37.26 23.30
N ASP A 291 -18.37 -36.32 23.28
CA ASP A 291 -17.00 -36.62 23.67
C ASP A 291 -17.08 -37.09 25.13
N ASP A 292 -17.05 -38.41 25.34
CA ASP A 292 -16.82 -39.01 26.64
C ASP A 292 -15.36 -38.69 26.96
N GLY A 293 -15.13 -37.45 27.41
CA GLY A 293 -13.81 -36.93 27.72
C GLY A 293 -13.19 -37.74 28.84
N ASP A 294 -12.54 -38.83 28.46
CA ASP A 294 -11.61 -39.64 29.23
C ASP A 294 -10.98 -40.67 28.27
N ASN A 295 -9.77 -40.38 27.79
CA ASN A 295 -8.61 -41.29 27.76
C ASN A 295 -7.45 -40.70 26.91
N GLU A 296 -6.73 -39.71 27.46
CA GLU A 296 -5.29 -39.73 27.77
C GLU A 296 -4.81 -38.36 28.30
#